data_AF-A0A8J3EAN5-F1
#
_entry.id   AF-A0A8J3EAN5-F1
#
_cell.length_a   1.000
_cell.length_b   1.000
_cell.length_c   1.000
_cell.angle_alpha   90.00
_cell.angle_beta   90.00
_cell.angle_gamma   90.00
#
_symmetry.space_group_name_H-M   'P 1'
#
loop_
_entity.id
_entity.type
_entity.pdbx_description
1 polymer ?
#
loop_
_entity_poly.entity_id
_entity_poly.type
_entity_poly.pdbx_seq_one_letter_code
_entity_poly.pdbx_strand_id
1 'polypeptide(L)' 'MSASIALGKRQTEQVDRSALLLMLSYIEAECRRIGATAAADHAALAAALVPPGHGMPAARVAPAGTGASRRRKRASPLH' A
#
# COMPACT_ATOMS: atom_id res chain seq x y z
N MET A 1 -4.71 -27.45 -9.43
CA MET A 1 -4.15 -26.12 -9.83
C MET A 1 -5.19 -25.03 -9.55
N SER A 2 -5.45 -24.67 -8.28
CA SER A 2 -6.58 -23.77 -7.94
C SER A 2 -6.31 -22.69 -6.88
N ALA A 3 -5.14 -22.67 -6.25
CA ALA A 3 -4.81 -21.70 -5.19
C ALA A 3 -4.23 -20.38 -5.73
N SER A 4 -3.54 -20.40 -6.87
CA SER A 4 -2.83 -19.21 -7.40
C SER A 4 -3.75 -18.12 -7.95
N ILE A 5 -5.00 -18.45 -8.30
CA ILE A 5 -5.97 -17.47 -8.83
C ILE A 5 -6.68 -16.71 -7.70
N ALA A 6 -6.79 -17.27 -6.50
CA ALA A 6 -7.44 -16.61 -5.37
C ALA A 6 -6.58 -15.48 -4.76
N LEU A 7 -5.24 -15.62 -4.81
CA LEU A 7 -4.28 -14.59 -4.36
C LEU A 7 -4.28 -13.35 -5.27
N GLY A 8 -4.53 -13.52 -6.57
CA GLY A 8 -4.65 -12.40 -7.52
C GLY A 8 -5.94 -11.58 -7.34
N LYS A 9 -7.03 -12.22 -6.89
CA LYS A 9 -8.34 -11.58 -6.69
C LYS A 9 -8.48 -10.77 -5.39
N ARG A 10 -7.64 -11.05 -4.38
CA ARG A 10 -7.65 -10.30 -3.10
C ARG A 10 -6.69 -9.12 -3.07
N GLN A 11 -5.63 -9.14 -3.89
CA GLN A 11 -4.75 -7.97 -4.04
C GLN A 11 -5.40 -6.82 -4.82
N THR A 12 -6.42 -7.12 -5.61
CA THR A 12 -7.30 -6.12 -6.25
C THR A 12 -8.30 -5.48 -5.29
N GLU A 13 -8.40 -5.95 -4.04
CA GLU A 13 -9.56 -5.68 -3.18
C GLU A 13 -9.43 -4.41 -2.34
N GLN A 14 -8.27 -3.73 -2.33
CA GLN A 14 -8.13 -2.46 -1.62
C GLN A 14 -6.93 -1.65 -2.13
N VAL A 15 -7.07 -1.05 -3.31
CA VAL A 15 -6.19 0.07 -3.66
C VAL A 15 -6.61 1.24 -2.76
N ASP A 16 -5.69 1.73 -1.92
CA ASP A 16 -5.91 2.91 -1.09
C ASP A 16 -6.39 4.05 -1.98
N ARG A 17 -7.55 4.63 -1.64
CA ARG A 17 -8.14 5.75 -2.35
C ARG A 17 -7.13 6.88 -2.55
N SER A 18 -6.32 7.15 -1.54
CA SER A 18 -5.30 8.20 -1.54
C SER A 18 -4.22 7.90 -2.58
N ALA A 19 -3.76 6.64 -2.65
CA ALA A 19 -2.80 6.21 -3.65
C ALA A 19 -3.39 6.29 -5.07
N LEU A 20 -4.65 5.89 -5.24
CA LEU A 20 -5.34 5.97 -6.54
C LEU A 20 -5.45 7.43 -7.03
N LEU A 21 -5.84 8.36 -6.15
CA LEU A 21 -5.93 9.77 -6.49
C LEU A 21 -4.56 10.38 -6.80
N LEU A 22 -3.52 10.02 -6.04
CA LEU A 22 -2.15 10.44 -6.34
C LEU A 22 -1.71 9.96 -7.73
N MET A 23 -1.96 8.70 -8.07
CA MET A 23 -1.64 8.16 -9.40
C MET A 23 -2.38 8.90 -10.51
N LEU A 24 -3.68 9.14 -10.34
CA LEU A 24 -4.48 9.87 -11.34
C LEU A 24 -4.01 11.32 -11.52
N SER A 25 -3.64 12.00 -10.43
CA SER A 25 -3.10 13.38 -10.49
C SER A 25 -1.77 13.45 -11.24
N TYR A 26 -0.90 12.44 -11.04
CA TYR A 26 0.35 12.34 -11.77
C TYR A 26 0.12 12.10 -13.26
N ILE A 27 -0.77 11.16 -13.59
CA ILE A 27 -1.12 10.85 -14.99
C ILE A 27 -1.70 12.08 -15.68
N GLU A 28 -2.61 12.81 -15.02
CA GLU A 28 -3.16 14.05 -15.56
C GLU A 28 -2.05 15.06 -15.90
N ALA A 29 -1.15 15.34 -14.95
CA ALA A 29 -0.06 16.29 -15.14
C ALA A 29 0.87 15.87 -16.28
N GLU A 30 1.20 14.59 -16.35
CA GLU A 30 2.08 14.03 -17.38
C GLU A 30 1.42 14.09 -18.77
N CYS A 31 0.11 13.80 -18.86
CA CYS A 31 -0.66 13.97 -20.09
C CYS A 31 -0.68 15.43 -20.55
N ARG A 32 -0.85 16.40 -19.63
CA ARG A 32 -0.77 17.84 -19.97
C ARG A 32 0.61 18.21 -20.48
N ARG A 33 1.68 17.68 -19.86
CA ARG A 33 3.07 17.95 -20.24
C ARG A 33 3.39 17.51 -21.67
N ILE A 34 2.85 16.37 -22.11
CA ILE A 34 3.06 15.84 -23.46
C ILE A 34 2.02 16.31 -24.49
N GLY A 35 1.07 17.17 -24.09
CA GLY A 35 0.02 17.68 -24.97
C GLY A 35 -1.17 16.73 -25.20
N ALA A 36 -1.27 15.64 -24.45
CA ALA A 36 -2.37 14.68 -24.51
C ALA A 36 -3.58 15.17 -23.69
N THR A 37 -4.18 16.29 -24.09
CA THR A 37 -5.22 16.99 -23.33
C THR A 37 -6.46 16.13 -23.05
N ALA A 38 -6.99 15.42 -24.05
CA ALA A 38 -8.14 14.53 -23.87
C ALA A 38 -7.88 13.44 -22.81
N ALA A 39 -6.67 12.88 -22.78
CA ALA A 39 -6.29 11.88 -21.77
C ALA A 39 -6.18 12.50 -20.38
N ALA A 40 -5.69 13.73 -20.27
CA ALA A 40 -5.67 14.48 -19.00
C ALA A 40 -7.10 14.71 -18.47
N ASP A 41 -8.04 15.08 -19.35
CA ASP A 41 -9.45 15.29 -18.96
C ASP A 41 -10.10 13.98 -18.49
N HIS A 42 -9.78 12.86 -19.14
CA HIS A 42 -10.22 11.54 -18.68
C HIS A 42 -9.63 11.15 -17.32
N ALA A 43 -8.36 11.46 -17.06
CA ALA A 43 -7.72 11.19 -15.76
C ALA A 43 -8.37 12.03 -14.64
N ALA A 44 -8.65 13.31 -14.91
CA ALA A 44 -9.36 14.19 -13.97
C ALA A 44 -10.78 13.68 -13.69
N LEU A 45 -11.51 13.24 -14.73
CA LEU A 45 -12.84 12.66 -14.58
C LEU A 45 -12.81 11.36 -13.78
N ALA A 46 -11.84 10.49 -14.06
CA ALA A 46 -11.63 9.27 -13.28
C ALA A 46 -11.39 9.58 -11.79
N ALA A 47 -10.58 10.60 -11.48
CA ALA A 47 -10.33 11.03 -10.10
C ALA A 47 -11.61 11.49 -9.38
N ALA A 48 -12.50 12.19 -10.09
CA ALA A 48 -13.80 12.61 -9.56
C ALA A 48 -14.75 11.45 -9.28
N LEU A 49 -14.63 10.34 -10.03
CA LEU A 49 -15.44 9.14 -9.85
C LEU A 49 -14.92 8.19 -8.76
N VAL A 50 -13.71 8.43 -8.21
CA VAL A 50 -13.15 7.57 -7.16
C VAL A 50 -14.01 7.66 -5.91
N PRO A 51 -14.66 6.55 -5.49
CA PRO A 51 -15.53 6.55 -4.32
C PRO A 51 -14.79 7.01 -3.07
N PRO A 52 -15.47 7.68 -2.11
CA PRO A 52 -14.90 7.88 -0.79
C PRO A 52 -14.58 6.50 -0.19
N GLY A 53 -13.31 6.30 0.15
CA GLY A 53 -12.83 5.05 0.72
C GLY A 53 -13.37 4.92 2.14
N HIS A 54 -13.89 3.74 2.48
CA HIS A 54 -14.07 3.35 3.87
C HIS A 54 -12.65 3.09 4.40
N GLY A 55 -12.05 4.12 5.01
CA GLY A 55 -10.69 4.03 5.52
C GLY A 55 -10.56 2.82 6.43
N MET A 56 -9.74 1.83 6.04
CA MET A 56 -9.24 0.91 7.05
C MET A 56 -8.35 1.72 7.98
N PRO A 57 -8.48 1.54 9.31
CA PRO A 57 -7.48 2.09 10.21
C PRO A 57 -6.15 1.48 9.79
N ALA A 58 -5.17 2.34 9.51
CA ALA A 58 -3.80 1.91 9.26
C ALA A 58 -3.43 0.89 10.34
N ALA A 59 -3.36 -0.39 9.95
CA ALA A 59 -2.85 -1.43 10.83
C ALA A 59 -1.43 -0.98 11.14
N ARG A 60 -1.24 -0.43 12.34
CA ARG A 60 0.06 -0.01 12.84
C ARG A 60 1.00 -1.17 12.56
N VAL A 61 1.95 -0.96 11.65
CA VAL A 61 3.04 -1.90 11.43
C VAL A 61 3.73 -2.02 12.78
N ALA A 62 3.43 -3.09 13.52
CA ALA A 62 4.05 -3.36 14.80
C ALA A 62 5.55 -3.51 14.54
N PRO A 63 6.43 -2.83 15.30
CA PRO A 63 7.86 -3.04 15.16
C PRO A 63 8.16 -4.49 15.53
N ALA A 64 8.56 -5.27 14.53
CA ALA A 64 9.04 -6.63 14.71
C ALA A 64 10.34 -6.59 15.54
N GLY A 65 10.35 -7.34 16.66
CA GLY A 65 11.60 -7.86 17.22
C GLY A 65 11.98 -7.43 18.64
N THR A 66 11.17 -7.76 19.64
CA THR A 66 11.72 -8.02 20.99
C THR A 66 12.26 -9.43 21.02
N GLY A 67 13.47 -9.61 20.48
CA GLY A 67 14.22 -10.86 20.57
C GLY A 67 14.69 -11.12 22.00
N ALA A 68 13.80 -11.68 22.83
CA ALA A 68 14.15 -12.24 24.13
C ALA A 68 15.01 -13.50 23.94
N SER A 69 16.31 -13.33 23.72
CA SER A 69 17.28 -14.42 23.65
C SER A 69 17.62 -14.89 25.07
N ARG A 70 16.77 -15.78 25.59
CA ARG A 70 17.01 -16.54 26.82
C ARG A 70 18.07 -17.61 26.53
N ARG A 71 19.36 -17.33 26.78
CA ARG A 71 20.41 -18.38 26.81
C ARG A 71 21.05 -18.57 28.19
N ARG A 72 20.48 -19.58 28.83
CA ARG A 72 20.91 -20.41 29.98
C ARG A 72 22.41 -20.43 30.34
N LYS A 73 22.64 -20.38 31.65
CA LYS A 73 23.58 -21.15 32.50
C LYS A 73 25.08 -21.22 32.12
N ARG A 74 25.90 -20.76 33.08
CA ARG A 74 27.19 -21.28 33.61
C ARG A 74 28.05 -20.05 33.97
N ALA A 75 28.81 -19.92 35.04
CA ALA A 75 29.06 -20.60 36.31
C ALA A 75 29.88 -19.56 37.13
N SER A 76 29.81 -19.56 38.46
CA SER A 76 30.72 -18.79 39.34
C SER A 76 32.20 -19.24 39.15
N PRO A 77 33.22 -18.42 39.44
CA PRO A 77 33.76 -18.17 40.80
C PRO A 77 34.10 -16.67 41.07
N LEU A 78 33.92 -16.14 42.28
CA LEU A 78 34.82 -16.05 43.47
C LEU A 78 36.07 -15.17 43.30
N HIS A 79 36.13 -14.17 44.21
CA HIS A 79 37.20 -13.25 44.64
C HIS A 79 37.71 -12.18 43.67
#